data_AF-A0A7S2UAU8-F1
#
_entry.id   AF-A0A7S2UAU8-F1
#
_cell.length_a   1.000
_cell.length_b   1.000
_cell.length_c   1.000
_cell.angle_alpha   90.00
_cell.angle_beta   90.00
_cell.angle_gamma   90.00
#
_symmetry.space_group_name_H-M   'P 1'
#
loop_
_entity.id
_entity.type
_entity.pdbx_description
1 polymer ?
#
loop_
_entity_poly.entity_id
_entity_poly.type
_entity_poly.pdbx_seq_one_letter_code
_entity_poly.pdbx_strand_id
1 'polypeptide(L)'
;WANSKDGKNAGYQELKTKPKSLIPHPTEPDFVVNAYFYRLNSEETLQHLQRKFGSEYHQQKHPSVGTLLAAFFHYYAYEFDYKHHVVSLNATMAHGKVEREVKAEHDTWKVYGQGLSIEDPFETFYDVAHVVKASNFHRIRREFALAYTKMVDAATGNNHHWSHMPQNIGPTMSGSEILDWICEPLPKDTDDSNTS
;
A
#
# COMPACT_ATOMS: atom_id res chain seq x y z
N TRP A 1 -1.71 18.79 19.43
CA TRP A 1 -0.86 18.16 20.47
C TRP A 1 -1.50 18.33 21.83
N ALA A 2 -2.00 17.24 22.42
CA ALA A 2 -2.41 17.17 23.82
C ALA A 2 -2.13 15.74 24.32
N ASN A 3 -1.42 15.66 25.45
CA ASN A 3 -1.10 14.42 26.16
C ASN A 3 -2.37 13.75 26.71
N SER A 4 -2.56 12.46 26.45
CA SER A 4 -3.40 11.59 27.26
C SER A 4 -2.50 10.64 28.03
N LYS A 5 -2.42 10.82 29.35
CA LYS A 5 -1.84 9.86 30.29
C LYS A 5 -2.93 8.87 30.70
N ASP A 6 -2.54 7.59 30.74
CA ASP A 6 -3.27 6.43 31.25
C ASP A 6 -4.42 5.86 30.40
N GLY A 7 -4.19 4.63 29.88
CA GLY A 7 -5.25 3.79 29.34
C GLY A 7 -4.83 2.91 28.18
N LYS A 8 -3.95 1.92 28.43
CA LYS A 8 -3.67 0.74 27.57
C LYS A 8 -3.82 1.00 26.06
N ASN A 9 -2.77 1.56 25.46
CA ASN A 9 -2.66 1.70 24.02
C ASN A 9 -2.89 0.33 23.34
N ALA A 10 -4.06 0.17 22.70
CA ALA A 10 -4.28 -0.82 21.65
C ALA A 10 -3.61 -0.39 20.33
N GLY A 11 -2.52 0.40 20.44
CA GLY A 11 -1.76 0.95 19.34
C GLY A 11 -0.73 -0.05 18.83
N TYR A 12 -0.34 0.10 17.58
CA TYR A 12 0.79 -0.59 16.97
C TYR A 12 2.00 -0.61 17.93
N GLN A 13 2.44 -1.81 18.31
CA GLN A 13 3.69 -2.00 19.03
C GLN A 13 4.73 -2.51 18.05
N GLU A 14 5.70 -1.65 17.74
CA GLU A 14 6.84 -2.02 16.91
C GLU A 14 7.63 -3.14 17.60
N LEU A 15 7.92 -4.20 16.86
CA LEU A 15 8.77 -5.26 17.35
C LEU A 15 10.17 -4.67 17.57
N LYS A 16 10.69 -4.76 18.80
CA LYS A 16 12.03 -4.27 19.15
C LYS A 16 13.14 -4.82 18.24
N THR A 17 12.91 -5.99 17.67
CA THR A 17 13.80 -6.64 16.72
C THR A 17 12.98 -7.33 15.65
N LYS A 18 13.40 -7.22 14.38
CA LYS A 18 12.80 -7.99 13.29
C LYS A 18 12.90 -9.50 13.59
N PRO A 19 11.85 -10.28 13.32
CA PRO A 19 11.93 -11.73 13.40
C PRO A 19 13.02 -12.26 12.48
N LYS A 20 13.77 -13.25 12.96
CA LYS A 20 14.84 -13.91 12.20
C LYS A 20 14.61 -15.41 12.20
N SER A 21 14.75 -16.02 11.03
CA SER A 21 14.83 -17.47 10.85
C SER A 21 16.09 -17.75 10.07
N LEU A 22 17.21 -17.90 10.78
CA LEU A 22 18.51 -18.12 10.15
C LEU A 22 18.62 -19.58 9.72
N ILE A 23 18.86 -19.80 8.42
CA ILE A 23 19.13 -21.12 7.86
C ILE A 23 20.49 -21.12 7.15
N PRO A 24 21.20 -22.27 7.07
CA PRO A 24 22.41 -22.38 6.28
C PRO A 24 22.14 -22.09 4.80
N HIS A 25 23.05 -21.39 4.14
CA HIS A 25 22.97 -21.15 2.71
C HIS A 25 23.12 -22.49 1.95
N PRO A 26 22.27 -22.78 0.94
CA PRO A 26 22.26 -24.08 0.27
C PRO A 26 23.56 -24.42 -0.47
N THR A 27 24.37 -23.42 -0.82
CA THR A 27 25.62 -23.61 -1.58
C THR A 27 26.87 -23.05 -0.89
N GLU A 28 26.73 -22.37 0.26
CA GLU A 28 27.86 -21.74 0.96
C GLU A 28 27.87 -22.23 2.43
N PRO A 29 28.76 -23.18 2.79
CA PRO A 29 28.72 -23.87 4.08
C PRO A 29 28.84 -22.96 5.32
N ASP A 30 29.56 -21.85 5.17
CA ASP A 30 29.86 -20.91 6.26
C ASP A 30 28.96 -19.67 6.24
N PHE A 31 27.92 -19.66 5.39
CA PHE A 31 27.01 -18.53 5.25
C PHE A 31 25.61 -18.85 5.78
N VAL A 32 25.02 -17.93 6.54
CA VAL A 32 23.65 -18.05 7.07
C VAL A 32 22.77 -16.95 6.52
N VAL A 33 21.57 -17.31 6.08
CA VAL A 33 20.59 -16.37 5.52
C VAL A 33 19.35 -16.30 6.38
N ASN A 34 18.78 -15.10 6.49
CA ASN A 34 17.48 -14.93 7.15
C ASN A 34 16.35 -15.33 6.19
N ALA A 35 15.81 -16.53 6.36
CA ALA A 35 14.68 -17.06 5.61
C ALA A 35 13.34 -16.85 6.34
N TYR A 36 13.25 -15.84 7.22
CA TYR A 36 11.98 -15.54 7.88
C TYR A 36 10.92 -15.14 6.85
N PHE A 37 9.86 -15.94 6.76
CA PHE A 37 8.68 -15.62 5.96
C PHE A 37 7.47 -15.42 6.85
N TYR A 38 6.76 -14.33 6.64
CA TYR A 38 5.56 -14.00 7.40
C TYR A 38 4.40 -14.92 6.98
N ARG A 39 3.95 -15.80 7.89
CA ARG A 39 2.88 -16.77 7.61
C ARG A 39 1.50 -16.13 7.78
N LEU A 40 0.83 -15.87 6.66
CA LEU A 40 -0.50 -15.24 6.60
C LEU A 40 -1.66 -16.16 7.02
N ASN A 41 -1.41 -17.44 7.24
CA ASN A 41 -2.43 -18.47 7.44
C ASN A 41 -2.77 -18.75 8.91
N SER A 42 -2.29 -17.93 9.86
CA SER A 42 -2.75 -18.01 11.26
C SER A 42 -3.77 -16.92 11.57
N GLU A 43 -4.82 -17.30 12.29
CA GLU A 43 -5.87 -16.38 12.75
C GLU A 43 -5.31 -15.27 13.67
N GLU A 44 -4.26 -15.59 14.41
CA GLU A 44 -3.48 -14.62 15.21
C GLU A 44 -2.80 -13.55 14.33
N THR A 45 -2.32 -13.92 13.15
CA THR A 45 -1.71 -12.99 12.19
C THR A 45 -2.74 -12.02 11.60
N LEU A 46 -3.92 -12.52 11.24
CA LEU A 46 -5.03 -11.66 10.78
C LEU A 46 -5.42 -10.64 11.87
N GLN A 47 -5.47 -11.08 13.13
CA GLN A 47 -5.73 -10.18 14.25
C GLN A 47 -4.64 -9.11 14.43
N HIS A 48 -3.36 -9.43 14.19
CA HIS A 48 -2.27 -8.45 14.25
C HIS A 48 -2.34 -7.41 13.12
N LEU A 49 -2.67 -7.83 11.89
CA LEU A 49 -2.91 -6.91 10.77
C LEU A 49 -4.08 -5.96 11.07
N GLN A 50 -5.19 -6.49 11.59
CA GLN A 50 -6.37 -5.71 11.95
C GLN A 50 -6.09 -4.69 13.07
N ARG A 51 -5.23 -5.04 14.05
CA ARG A 51 -4.81 -4.10 15.12
C ARG A 51 -3.97 -2.94 14.61
N LYS A 52 -3.12 -3.14 13.60
CA LYS A 52 -2.24 -2.10 13.06
C LYS A 52 -3.05 -0.92 12.48
N PHE A 53 -4.14 -1.23 11.77
CA PHE A 53 -4.97 -0.20 11.13
C PHE A 53 -6.07 0.41 12.01
N GLY A 54 -6.49 -0.28 13.08
CA GLY A 54 -7.47 0.26 14.04
C GLY A 54 -6.94 1.38 14.93
N SER A 55 -5.64 1.67 14.89
CA SER A 55 -5.01 2.70 15.74
C SER A 55 -4.87 4.07 15.07
N GLU A 56 -4.88 4.14 13.73
CA GLU A 56 -4.71 5.41 12.99
C GLU A 56 -6.03 5.91 12.37
N TYR A 57 -6.97 5.01 12.04
CA TYR A 57 -8.24 5.36 11.41
C TYR A 57 -9.43 4.94 12.29
N HIS A 58 -9.96 5.90 13.03
CA HIS A 58 -11.21 5.85 13.80
C HIS A 58 -11.30 4.87 14.98
N GLN A 59 -12.14 5.25 15.95
CA GLN A 59 -12.43 4.61 17.23
C GLN A 59 -12.97 3.17 17.18
N GLN A 60 -12.95 2.51 16.02
CA GLN A 60 -13.39 1.13 15.85
C GLN A 60 -12.20 0.18 16.02
N LYS A 61 -12.32 -0.72 16.99
CA LYS A 61 -11.28 -1.68 17.40
C LYS A 61 -10.73 -2.55 16.25
N HIS A 62 -11.43 -2.64 15.11
CA HIS A 62 -11.03 -3.39 13.92
C HIS A 62 -11.64 -2.75 12.65
N PRO A 63 -10.86 -2.11 11.77
CA PRO A 63 -11.37 -1.60 10.50
C PRO A 63 -11.76 -2.75 9.57
N SER A 64 -12.84 -2.58 8.81
CA SER A 64 -13.26 -3.58 7.81
C SER A 64 -12.23 -3.68 6.68
N VAL A 65 -12.16 -4.83 6.00
CA VAL A 65 -11.28 -5.01 4.83
C VAL A 65 -11.55 -3.95 3.75
N GLY A 66 -12.82 -3.57 3.54
CA GLY A 66 -13.18 -2.49 2.63
C GLY A 66 -12.59 -1.13 3.04
N THR A 67 -12.54 -0.84 4.34
CA THR A 67 -11.89 0.38 4.86
C THR A 67 -10.39 0.36 4.60
N LEU A 68 -9.74 -0.79 4.83
CA LEU A 68 -8.30 -0.97 4.57
C LEU A 68 -7.96 -0.78 3.09
N LEU A 69 -8.77 -1.36 2.22
CA LEU A 69 -8.58 -1.29 0.78
C LEU A 69 -8.78 0.15 0.27
N ALA A 70 -9.82 0.85 0.74
CA ALA A 70 -10.04 2.25 0.40
C ALA A 70 -8.89 3.15 0.88
N ALA A 71 -8.42 2.94 2.12
CA ALA A 71 -7.28 3.68 2.67
C ALA A 71 -5.99 3.42 1.90
N PHE A 72 -5.74 2.18 1.46
CA PHE A 72 -4.60 1.84 0.61
C PHE A 72 -4.62 2.62 -0.70
N PHE A 73 -5.76 2.64 -1.41
CA PHE A 73 -5.90 3.39 -2.65
C PHE A 73 -5.73 4.90 -2.44
N HIS A 74 -6.37 5.46 -1.41
CA HIS A 74 -6.23 6.88 -1.07
C HIS A 74 -4.78 7.27 -0.80
N TYR A 75 -4.11 6.51 0.06
CA TYR A 75 -2.74 6.79 0.48
C TYR A 75 -1.79 6.84 -0.71
N TYR A 76 -1.77 5.81 -1.56
CA TYR A 76 -0.86 5.77 -2.71
C TYR A 76 -1.30 6.66 -3.88
N ALA A 77 -2.56 7.07 -3.95
CA ALA A 77 -3.06 8.01 -4.95
C ALA A 77 -2.73 9.48 -4.61
N TYR A 78 -2.77 9.86 -3.33
CA TYR A 78 -2.74 11.27 -2.94
C TYR A 78 -1.67 11.62 -1.90
N GLU A 79 -1.46 10.77 -0.90
CA GLU A 79 -0.66 11.13 0.29
C GLU A 79 0.80 10.69 0.19
N PHE A 80 1.07 9.54 -0.42
CA PHE A 80 2.42 9.00 -0.47
C PHE A 80 3.27 9.85 -1.42
N ASP A 81 4.23 10.55 -0.83
CA ASP A 81 5.21 11.34 -1.55
C ASP A 81 6.31 10.45 -2.12
N TYR A 82 5.98 9.73 -3.19
CA TYR A 82 6.84 8.84 -3.95
C TYR A 82 8.07 9.53 -4.56
N LYS A 83 8.10 10.87 -4.63
CA LYS A 83 9.24 11.61 -5.15
C LYS A 83 10.39 11.60 -4.15
N HIS A 84 10.07 11.79 -2.87
CA HIS A 84 11.07 11.87 -1.80
C HIS A 84 11.19 10.57 -1.01
N HIS A 85 10.13 9.75 -0.92
CA HIS A 85 10.15 8.55 -0.08
C HIS A 85 10.15 7.24 -0.86
N VAL A 86 10.71 6.23 -0.21
CA VAL A 86 10.74 4.83 -0.64
C VAL A 86 9.76 4.01 0.20
N VAL A 87 9.03 3.10 -0.45
CA VAL A 87 8.20 2.11 0.27
C VAL A 87 9.14 1.08 0.88
N SER A 88 9.19 1.01 2.21
CA SER A 88 10.08 0.10 2.91
C SER A 88 9.42 -0.43 4.19
N LEU A 89 9.74 -1.68 4.54
CA LEU A 89 9.38 -2.24 5.85
C LEU A 89 10.22 -1.65 7.00
N ASN A 90 11.30 -0.93 6.68
CA ASN A 90 12.08 -0.14 7.63
C ASN A 90 11.44 1.22 7.94
N ALA A 91 10.45 1.64 7.15
CA ALA A 91 9.71 2.87 7.41
C ALA A 91 8.72 2.65 8.56
N THR A 92 9.19 2.84 9.80
CA THR A 92 8.41 2.60 11.03
C THR A 92 8.26 3.88 11.85
N MET A 93 7.47 3.84 12.93
CA MET A 93 7.35 5.01 13.82
C MET A 93 8.68 5.36 14.49
N ALA A 94 9.50 4.38 14.85
CA ALA A 94 10.80 4.63 15.45
C ALA A 94 11.83 5.14 14.44
N HIS A 95 11.75 4.69 13.18
CA HIS A 95 12.76 4.98 12.16
C HIS A 95 12.38 6.09 11.18
N GLY A 96 11.11 6.53 11.16
CA GLY A 96 10.61 7.50 10.21
C GLY A 96 10.42 6.91 8.80
N LYS A 97 10.25 7.77 7.80
CA LYS A 97 10.20 7.35 6.39
C LYS A 97 11.62 7.16 5.84
N VAL A 98 11.76 6.35 4.81
CA VAL A 98 13.04 6.17 4.11
C VAL A 98 13.12 7.17 2.96
N GLU A 99 14.07 8.09 3.04
CA GLU A 99 14.33 9.10 2.01
C GLU A 99 15.05 8.51 0.81
N ARG A 100 14.65 8.93 -0.39
CA ARG A 100 15.21 8.48 -1.67
C ARG A 100 16.65 8.97 -1.84
N GLU A 101 16.96 10.16 -1.34
CA GLU A 101 18.30 10.75 -1.38
C GLU A 101 19.30 9.86 -0.64
N VAL A 102 18.93 9.32 0.52
CA VAL A 102 19.77 8.40 1.30
C VAL A 102 20.06 7.12 0.49
N LYS A 103 19.05 6.57 -0.17
CA LYS A 103 19.21 5.39 -1.05
C LYS A 103 20.04 5.71 -2.28
N ALA A 104 19.97 6.94 -2.82
CA ALA A 104 20.80 7.36 -3.92
C ALA A 104 22.28 7.47 -3.52
N GLU A 105 22.56 7.98 -2.33
CA GLU A 105 23.93 8.10 -1.80
C GLU A 105 24.57 6.74 -1.47
N HIS A 106 23.81 5.84 -0.84
CA HIS A 106 24.36 4.58 -0.31
C HIS A 106 24.24 3.41 -1.30
N ASP A 107 23.14 3.37 -2.06
CA ASP A 107 22.77 2.21 -2.90
C ASP A 107 22.75 2.57 -4.39
N THR A 108 23.16 3.80 -4.75
CA THR A 108 23.21 4.29 -6.14
C THR A 108 21.84 4.31 -6.84
N TRP A 109 20.75 4.46 -6.08
CA TRP A 109 19.41 4.60 -6.63
C TRP A 109 19.23 5.92 -7.39
N LYS A 110 18.21 5.98 -8.25
CA LYS A 110 17.89 7.20 -9.00
C LYS A 110 17.35 8.28 -8.07
N VAL A 111 18.11 9.38 -7.92
CA VAL A 111 17.73 10.57 -7.12
C VAL A 111 16.38 11.16 -7.58
N TYR A 112 16.21 11.38 -8.89
CA TYR A 112 15.03 12.04 -9.45
C TYR A 112 14.09 11.06 -10.19
N GLY A 113 13.72 9.98 -9.51
CA GLY A 113 12.78 8.99 -10.03
C GLY A 113 11.35 9.57 -10.16
N GLN A 114 10.78 9.48 -11.37
CA GLN A 114 9.36 9.83 -11.62
C GLN A 114 8.40 8.67 -11.31
N GLY A 115 8.89 7.60 -10.68
CA GLY A 115 8.16 6.37 -10.39
C GLY A 115 8.30 5.95 -8.94
N LEU A 116 7.46 5.01 -8.51
CA LEU A 116 7.58 4.37 -7.20
C LEU A 116 8.92 3.67 -7.05
N SER A 117 9.48 3.69 -5.84
CA SER A 117 10.58 2.82 -5.45
C SER A 117 10.16 2.02 -4.22
N ILE A 118 10.48 0.73 -4.24
CA ILE A 118 10.10 -0.22 -3.19
C ILE A 118 11.35 -0.99 -2.80
N GLU A 119 11.73 -0.87 -1.53
CA GLU A 119 12.87 -1.58 -0.97
C GLU A 119 12.55 -3.07 -0.77
N ASP A 120 13.43 -3.95 -1.23
CA ASP A 120 13.36 -5.36 -0.86
C ASP A 120 13.58 -5.53 0.66
N PRO A 121 12.75 -6.34 1.35
CA PRO A 121 12.84 -6.49 2.80
C PRO A 121 14.14 -7.15 3.31
N PHE A 122 14.90 -7.82 2.44
CA PHE A 122 16.15 -8.50 2.75
C PHE A 122 17.33 -7.83 2.07
N GLU A 123 17.25 -7.66 0.75
CA GLU A 123 18.26 -7.00 -0.07
C GLU A 123 17.99 -5.50 -0.07
N THR A 124 18.19 -4.84 1.08
CA THR A 124 17.76 -3.44 1.23
C THR A 124 18.36 -2.50 0.17
N PHE A 125 19.51 -2.82 -0.43
CA PHE A 125 20.08 -2.05 -1.53
C PHE A 125 19.34 -2.22 -2.88
N TYR A 126 18.33 -3.07 -2.97
CA TYR A 126 17.63 -3.43 -4.21
C TYR A 126 16.21 -2.80 -4.27
N ASP A 127 15.94 -2.10 -5.38
CA ASP A 127 14.62 -1.54 -5.69
C ASP A 127 13.80 -2.54 -6.52
N VAL A 128 12.80 -3.17 -5.92
CA VAL A 128 11.95 -4.14 -6.63
C VAL A 128 11.05 -3.47 -7.67
N ALA A 129 10.83 -2.15 -7.59
CA ALA A 129 10.04 -1.40 -8.55
C ALA A 129 10.87 -0.83 -9.72
N HIS A 130 12.18 -1.10 -9.80
CA HIS A 130 13.05 -0.53 -10.84
C HIS A 130 12.61 -0.83 -12.29
N VAL A 131 11.86 -1.91 -12.50
CA VAL A 131 11.28 -2.29 -13.81
C VAL A 131 10.07 -1.45 -14.21
N VAL A 132 9.44 -0.74 -13.27
CA VAL A 132 8.23 0.05 -13.50
C VAL A 132 8.60 1.38 -14.12
N LYS A 133 8.24 1.57 -15.40
CA LYS A 133 8.40 2.85 -16.08
C LYS A 133 7.52 3.92 -15.44
N ALA A 134 7.99 5.18 -15.47
CA ALA A 134 7.25 6.31 -14.92
C ALA A 134 5.83 6.43 -15.48
N SER A 135 5.62 6.24 -16.79
CA SER A 135 4.28 6.27 -17.41
C SER A 135 3.34 5.22 -16.81
N ASN A 136 3.85 4.00 -16.61
CA ASN A 136 3.09 2.91 -15.99
C ASN A 136 2.77 3.22 -14.53
N PHE A 137 3.70 3.82 -13.78
CA PHE A 137 3.44 4.24 -12.41
C PHE A 137 2.36 5.33 -12.33
N HIS A 138 2.41 6.35 -13.20
CA HIS A 138 1.36 7.37 -13.24
C HIS A 138 -0.01 6.77 -13.59
N ARG A 139 -0.05 5.77 -14.47
CA ARG A 139 -1.26 5.01 -14.74
C ARG A 139 -1.74 4.27 -13.49
N ILE A 140 -0.88 3.50 -12.81
CA ILE A 140 -1.23 2.81 -11.55
C ILE A 140 -1.80 3.79 -10.53
N ARG A 141 -1.18 4.96 -10.37
CA ARG A 141 -1.64 6.00 -9.46
C ARG A 141 -3.01 6.55 -9.84
N ARG A 142 -3.30 6.73 -11.14
CA ARG A 142 -4.63 7.10 -11.64
C ARG A 142 -5.66 6.02 -11.32
N GLU A 143 -5.33 4.74 -11.51
CA GLU A 143 -6.23 3.63 -11.15
C GLU A 143 -6.52 3.60 -9.65
N PHE A 144 -5.53 3.87 -8.79
CA PHE A 144 -5.77 3.99 -7.35
C PHE A 144 -6.75 5.13 -7.02
N ALA A 145 -6.59 6.30 -7.64
CA ALA A 145 -7.51 7.42 -7.45
C ALA A 145 -8.95 7.06 -7.88
N LEU A 146 -9.09 6.36 -9.00
CA LEU A 146 -10.39 5.91 -9.52
C LEU A 146 -11.02 4.84 -8.63
N ALA A 147 -10.26 3.83 -8.21
CA ALA A 147 -10.74 2.79 -7.31
C ALA A 147 -11.21 3.37 -5.97
N TYR A 148 -10.46 4.32 -5.39
CA TYR A 148 -10.89 5.03 -4.18
C TYR A 148 -12.22 5.76 -4.40
N THR A 149 -12.34 6.52 -5.49
CA THR A 149 -13.55 7.28 -5.82
C THR A 149 -14.76 6.35 -5.96
N LYS A 150 -14.62 5.27 -6.71
CA LYS A 150 -15.65 4.23 -6.87
C LYS A 150 -16.09 3.68 -5.50
N MET A 151 -15.14 3.32 -4.64
CA MET A 151 -15.47 2.80 -3.30
C MET A 151 -16.21 3.81 -2.43
N VAL A 152 -15.85 5.10 -2.50
CA VAL A 152 -16.54 6.18 -1.76
C VAL A 152 -17.93 6.44 -2.32
N ASP A 153 -18.09 6.48 -3.65
CA ASP A 153 -19.39 6.64 -4.30
C ASP A 153 -20.35 5.51 -3.89
N ALA A 154 -19.88 4.26 -3.96
CA ALA A 154 -20.64 3.08 -3.52
C ALA A 154 -21.03 3.15 -2.04
N ALA A 155 -20.14 3.63 -1.17
CA ALA A 155 -20.39 3.74 0.27
C ALA A 155 -21.33 4.90 0.63
N THR A 156 -21.35 5.97 -0.16
CA THR A 156 -22.17 7.17 0.07
C THR A 156 -23.51 7.14 -0.68
N GLY A 157 -23.72 6.15 -1.56
CA GLY A 157 -24.89 6.07 -2.43
C GLY A 157 -24.87 7.11 -3.55
N ASN A 158 -23.74 7.77 -3.80
CA ASN A 158 -23.57 8.80 -4.82
C ASN A 158 -23.30 8.17 -6.21
N ASN A 159 -24.15 7.22 -6.61
CA ASN A 159 -23.94 6.37 -7.78
C ASN A 159 -24.29 7.04 -9.12
N HIS A 160 -24.62 8.34 -9.13
CA HIS A 160 -25.21 9.03 -10.27
C HIS A 160 -24.22 9.47 -11.37
N HIS A 161 -22.90 9.31 -11.17
CA HIS A 161 -21.91 9.84 -12.12
C HIS A 161 -21.40 8.81 -13.15
N TRP A 162 -21.62 7.51 -12.95
CA TRP A 162 -20.96 6.49 -13.78
C TRP A 162 -21.94 5.81 -14.74
N SER A 163 -21.83 6.14 -16.03
CA SER A 163 -22.71 5.63 -17.11
C SER A 163 -22.66 4.11 -17.34
N HIS A 164 -21.64 3.44 -16.81
CA HIS A 164 -21.43 1.99 -16.93
C HIS A 164 -21.87 1.19 -15.69
N MET A 165 -22.40 1.87 -14.66
CA MET A 165 -22.89 1.15 -13.48
C MET A 165 -24.07 0.25 -13.86
N PRO A 166 -24.17 -0.97 -13.31
CA PRO A 166 -25.34 -1.81 -13.53
C PRO A 166 -26.59 -1.09 -13.02
N GLN A 167 -27.53 -0.78 -13.91
CA GLN A 167 -28.73 0.03 -13.64
C GLN A 167 -29.73 -0.57 -12.63
N ASN A 168 -29.38 -1.72 -12.01
CA ASN A 168 -30.24 -2.49 -11.11
C ASN A 168 -29.61 -2.75 -9.73
N ILE A 169 -28.52 -2.08 -9.36
CA ILE A 169 -27.99 -2.24 -8.00
C ILE A 169 -28.82 -1.37 -7.06
N GLY A 170 -29.44 -2.01 -6.07
CA GLY A 170 -30.19 -1.34 -5.01
C GLY A 170 -29.32 -0.36 -4.21
N PRO A 171 -29.85 0.24 -3.13
CA PRO A 171 -29.17 1.30 -2.37
C PRO A 171 -27.84 0.88 -1.72
N THR A 172 -27.43 -0.38 -1.82
CA THR A 172 -26.19 -0.94 -1.26
C THR A 172 -25.59 -1.95 -2.24
N MET A 173 -24.37 -1.70 -2.73
CA MET A 173 -23.59 -2.70 -3.48
C MET A 173 -23.01 -3.75 -2.52
N SER A 174 -23.01 -5.02 -2.93
CA SER A 174 -22.25 -6.07 -2.26
C SER A 174 -20.74 -5.90 -2.50
N GLY A 175 -19.93 -6.55 -1.65
CA GLY A 175 -18.47 -6.49 -1.78
C GLY A 175 -17.95 -7.03 -3.12
N SER A 176 -18.56 -8.09 -3.68
CA SER A 176 -18.21 -8.62 -4.99
C SER A 176 -18.53 -7.66 -6.13
N GLU A 177 -19.68 -6.99 -6.09
CA GLU A 177 -20.06 -6.01 -7.10
C GLU A 177 -19.11 -4.80 -7.10
N ILE A 178 -18.64 -4.38 -5.93
CA ILE A 178 -17.62 -3.32 -5.81
C ILE A 178 -16.30 -3.80 -6.43
N LEU A 179 -15.89 -5.05 -6.18
CA LEU A 179 -14.65 -5.60 -6.72
C LEU A 179 -14.69 -5.71 -8.24
N ASP A 180 -15.80 -6.18 -8.81
CA ASP A 180 -15.97 -6.23 -10.25
C ASP A 180 -15.92 -4.83 -10.84
N TRP A 181 -16.59 -3.87 -10.20
CA TRP A 181 -16.65 -2.49 -10.68
C TRP A 181 -15.29 -1.77 -10.64
N ILE A 182 -14.48 -1.93 -9.58
CA ILE A 182 -13.13 -1.35 -9.55
C ILE A 182 -12.20 -1.99 -10.60
N CYS A 183 -12.50 -3.22 -11.03
CA CYS A 183 -11.72 -3.95 -12.04
C CYS A 183 -12.17 -3.66 -13.47
N GLU A 184 -13.29 -2.95 -13.68
CA GLU A 184 -13.74 -2.62 -15.03
C GLU A 184 -12.67 -1.80 -15.76
N PRO A 185 -12.28 -2.23 -16.99
CA PRO A 185 -11.24 -1.55 -17.74
C PRO A 185 -11.69 -0.14 -18.09
N LEU A 186 -10.79 0.83 -17.92
CA LEU A 186 -11.05 2.18 -18.38
C LEU A 186 -11.30 2.18 -19.89
N PRO A 187 -12.21 3.04 -20.39
CA PRO A 187 -12.27 3.35 -21.80
C PRO A 187 -10.85 3.68 -22.27
N LYS A 188 -10.43 3.11 -23.40
CA LYS A 188 -9.13 3.45 -23.98
C LYS A 188 -9.12 4.95 -24.20
N ASP A 189 -8.16 5.66 -23.59
CA ASP A 189 -7.83 7.03 -23.98
C ASP A 189 -7.69 6.97 -25.51
N THR A 190 -8.55 7.69 -26.22
CA THR A 190 -8.43 7.81 -27.66
C THR A 190 -7.11 8.52 -27.88
N ASP A 191 -6.17 7.86 -28.55
CA ASP A 191 -4.90 8.49 -28.92
C ASP A 191 -5.22 9.81 -29.62
N ASP A 192 -4.94 10.94 -28.96
CA ASP A 192 -4.93 12.28 -29.55
C ASP A 192 -3.75 12.38 -30.54
N SER A 193 -3.82 11.53 -31.56
CA SER A 193 -2.92 11.45 -32.71
C SER A 193 -3.49 12.20 -33.91
N ASN A 194 -4.28 13.24 -33.66
CA ASN A 194 -4.72 14.20 -34.68
C ASN A 194 -4.11 15.57 -34.43
N THR A 195 -2.80 15.66 -34.63
CA THR A 195 -2.17 16.87 -35.16
C THR A 195 -1.43 16.47 -36.44
N SER A 196 -2.13 16.61 -37.56
CA SER A 196 -1.54 16.81 -38.89
C SER A 196 -1.73 18.27 -39.28
#